data_AF-A0A4C1VBZ2-F1
#
_entry.id   AF-A0A4C1VBZ2-F1
#
_cell.length_a   1.000
_cell.length_b   1.000
_cell.length_c   1.000
_cell.angle_alpha   90.00
_cell.angle_beta   90.00
_cell.angle_gamma   90.00
#
_symmetry.space_group_name_H-M   'P 1'
#
loop_
_entity.id
_entity.type
_entity.pdbx_description
1 polymer ?
#
loop_
_entity_poly.entity_id
_entity_poly.type
_entity_poly.pdbx_seq_one_letter_code
_entity_poly.pdbx_strand_id
1 'polypeptide(L)'
;MANNTFSNADQLIYFALQHENPEVKEKSRELKIKKASLQKQQHELQENLLKDLSRNVDILHDASLLESLNKTRETSTTIAEALEAACVMEAQTVAARTAYEHGARCAAQLGLSVRHLSQHWHLVNLPTDILLQLFVDALSSCGQNHFHHDNASCRTSVETIRVLEDQKNELTGQPPYSPDLALNDVYLFPSVKNKLRGQRFSRREEAVDVFKIHVLEIPQSEWKRIIERVLLALHKKDKYIVVLHLLKQVHSTIIPDNLWQLLIQNCEQIVEDDIIKEINKKFAWIPEKYLQNVAALQSSSTELFNKLALDNNQLWKEFQIEDNFSVLTKLKLNPFEQLIAVATFRPQSLYRAITIFVDQLLGSGLMSAGEEVGRAARWGAGAGGSRTPRPLLVMGTHAGDQVAAYATAHARPLYQVL
;
A
#
# COMPACT_ATOMS: atom_id res chain seq x y z
N MET A 1 7.27 -15.27 -14.61
CA MET A 1 6.10 -14.42 -14.30
C MET A 1 6.44 -13.11 -13.58
N ALA A 2 7.69 -12.89 -13.12
CA ALA A 2 8.09 -11.66 -12.40
C ALA A 2 8.23 -10.39 -13.28
N ASN A 3 8.34 -10.50 -14.61
CA ASN A 3 8.62 -9.32 -15.44
C ASN A 3 7.39 -8.42 -15.68
N ASN A 4 6.17 -8.92 -15.50
CA ASN A 4 4.95 -8.13 -15.69
C ASN A 4 4.46 -7.41 -14.41
N THR A 5 4.87 -7.86 -13.22
CA THR A 5 4.53 -7.21 -11.94
C THR A 5 5.28 -5.89 -11.78
N PHE A 6 6.57 -5.87 -12.15
CA PHE A 6 7.39 -4.65 -12.12
C PHE A 6 6.85 -3.57 -13.06
N SER A 7 6.47 -3.95 -14.29
CA SER A 7 5.88 -3.00 -15.26
C SER A 7 4.59 -2.32 -14.74
N ASN A 8 3.73 -3.05 -14.02
CA ASN A 8 2.50 -2.48 -13.46
C ASN A 8 2.75 -1.65 -12.18
N ALA A 9 3.71 -2.04 -11.34
CA ALA A 9 4.09 -1.27 -10.16
C ALA A 9 4.74 0.07 -10.56
N ASP A 10 5.62 0.07 -11.55
CA ASP A 10 6.24 1.29 -12.08
C ASP A 10 5.21 2.25 -12.69
N GLN A 11 4.17 1.72 -13.34
CA GLN A 11 3.04 2.51 -13.84
C GLN A 11 2.25 3.17 -12.70
N LEU A 12 1.99 2.44 -11.61
CA LEU A 12 1.29 2.97 -10.42
C LEU A 12 2.10 4.10 -9.77
N ILE A 13 3.41 3.89 -9.57
CA ILE A 13 4.31 4.89 -9.00
C ILE A 13 4.38 6.13 -9.91
N TYR A 14 4.54 5.93 -11.22
CA TYR A 14 4.59 7.02 -12.18
C TYR A 14 3.29 7.85 -12.18
N PHE A 15 2.14 7.18 -12.13
CA PHE A 15 0.84 7.83 -12.11
C PHE A 15 0.58 8.59 -10.80
N ALA A 16 1.00 8.03 -9.65
CA ALA A 16 0.93 8.70 -8.36
C ALA A 16 1.79 9.97 -8.31
N LEU A 17 3.05 9.87 -8.74
CA LEU A 17 3.97 11.02 -8.79
C LEU A 17 3.46 12.13 -9.71
N GLN A 18 2.76 11.78 -10.80
CA GLN A 18 2.16 12.75 -11.71
C GLN A 18 1.00 13.52 -11.05
N HIS A 19 0.22 12.87 -10.20
CA HIS A 19 -0.95 13.48 -9.58
C HIS A 19 -0.59 14.35 -8.37
N GLU A 20 0.45 13.99 -7.62
CA GLU A 20 0.88 14.76 -6.45
C GLU A 20 1.74 15.98 -6.80
N ASN A 21 2.68 15.84 -7.75
CA ASN A 21 3.66 16.90 -8.04
C ASN A 21 3.82 17.12 -9.56
N PRO A 22 2.83 17.73 -10.24
CA PRO A 22 2.90 18.02 -11.67
C PRO A 22 4.07 18.98 -12.00
N GLU A 23 4.37 19.93 -11.11
CA GLU A 23 5.47 20.89 -11.29
C GLU A 23 6.85 20.24 -11.23
N VAL A 24 7.07 19.30 -10.30
CA VAL A 24 8.35 18.58 -10.17
C VAL A 24 8.62 17.73 -11.41
N LYS A 25 7.57 17.15 -11.99
CA LYS A 25 7.66 16.40 -13.24
C LYS A 25 8.04 17.29 -14.41
N GLU A 26 7.44 18.46 -14.53
CA GLU A 26 7.75 19.39 -15.62
C GLU A 26 9.18 19.93 -15.48
N LYS A 27 9.59 20.32 -14.27
CA LYS A 27 10.98 20.68 -13.97
C LYS A 27 11.96 19.54 -14.27
N SER A 28 11.61 18.28 -13.95
CA SER A 28 12.45 17.12 -14.26
C SER A 28 12.58 16.88 -15.78
N ARG A 29 11.51 17.08 -16.55
CA ARG A 29 11.55 17.01 -18.02
C ARG A 29 12.39 18.12 -18.62
N GLU A 30 12.18 19.35 -18.17
CA GLU A 30 12.95 20.52 -18.60
C GLU A 30 14.44 20.32 -18.31
N LEU A 31 14.80 19.84 -17.12
CA LEU A 31 16.19 19.57 -16.74
C LEU A 31 16.81 18.46 -17.61
N LYS A 32 16.06 17.41 -17.96
CA LYS A 32 16.54 16.37 -18.89
C LYS A 32 16.79 16.90 -20.29
N ILE A 33 15.90 17.76 -20.79
CA ILE A 33 16.06 18.40 -22.10
C ILE A 33 17.28 19.35 -22.07
N LYS A 34 17.40 20.19 -21.03
CA LYS A 34 18.54 21.10 -20.84
C LYS A 34 19.85 20.34 -20.73
N LYS A 35 19.89 19.23 -19.97
CA LYS A 35 21.06 18.34 -19.88
C LYS A 35 21.47 17.80 -21.25
N ALA A 36 20.52 17.27 -22.03
CA ALA A 36 20.81 16.74 -23.36
C ALA A 36 21.30 17.83 -24.33
N SER A 37 20.70 19.03 -24.30
CA SER A 37 21.13 20.14 -25.16
C SER A 37 22.51 20.65 -24.79
N LEU A 38 22.81 20.77 -23.49
CA LEU A 38 24.12 21.24 -23.01
C LEU A 38 25.22 20.21 -23.31
N GLN A 39 24.94 18.91 -23.14
CA GLN A 39 25.88 17.85 -23.54
C GLN A 39 26.18 17.87 -25.04
N LYS A 40 25.16 18.13 -25.87
CA LYS A 40 25.35 18.30 -27.32
C LYS A 40 26.24 19.51 -27.64
N GLN A 41 25.96 20.67 -27.02
CA GLN A 41 26.76 21.88 -27.20
C GLN A 41 28.22 21.69 -26.79
N GLN A 42 28.47 20.96 -25.70
CA GLN A 42 29.82 20.62 -25.26
C GLN A 42 30.57 19.81 -26.31
N HIS A 43 29.92 18.77 -26.86
CA HIS A 43 30.53 17.92 -27.87
C HIS A 43 30.86 18.70 -29.15
N GLU A 44 29.96 19.58 -29.59
CA GLU A 44 30.19 20.49 -30.72
C GLU A 44 31.37 21.44 -30.47
N LEU A 45 31.48 22.04 -29.28
CA LEU A 45 32.59 22.92 -28.92
C LEU A 45 33.93 22.17 -28.84
N GLN A 46 33.92 20.95 -28.29
CA GLN A 46 35.12 20.10 -28.25
C GLN A 46 35.58 19.69 -29.65
N GLU A 47 34.64 19.34 -30.55
CA GLU A 47 34.98 19.06 -31.95
C GLU A 47 35.55 20.27 -32.67
N ASN A 48 34.96 21.45 -32.46
CA ASN A 48 35.44 22.68 -33.09
C ASN A 48 36.85 23.03 -32.59
N LEU A 49 37.09 22.93 -31.28
CA LEU A 49 38.42 23.12 -30.69
C LEU A 49 39.45 22.13 -31.26
N LEU A 50 39.08 20.85 -31.43
CA LEU A 50 39.94 19.84 -32.08
C LEU A 50 40.24 20.18 -33.54
N LYS A 51 39.24 20.66 -34.29
CA LYS A 51 39.42 21.10 -35.69
C LYS A 51 40.36 22.30 -35.76
N ASP A 52 40.20 23.29 -34.88
CA ASP A 52 41.03 24.50 -34.83
C ASP A 52 42.48 24.15 -34.43
N LEU A 53 42.66 23.30 -33.42
CA LEU A 53 43.98 22.78 -33.02
C LEU A 53 44.67 21.99 -34.14
N SER A 54 43.91 21.28 -34.98
CA SER A 54 44.47 20.55 -36.12
C SER A 54 44.87 21.45 -37.30
N ARG A 55 44.23 22.62 -37.43
CA ARG A 55 44.42 23.54 -38.54
C ARG A 55 45.49 24.60 -38.27
N ASN A 56 45.69 24.96 -37.02
CA ASN A 56 46.54 26.09 -36.65
C ASN A 56 47.99 25.66 -36.39
N VAL A 57 48.95 26.35 -37.03
CA VAL A 57 50.40 26.11 -36.89
C VAL A 57 50.99 26.89 -35.71
N ASP A 58 50.39 28.02 -35.35
CA ASP A 58 50.86 28.91 -34.28
C ASP A 58 49.80 29.05 -33.18
N ILE A 59 49.93 28.20 -32.16
CA ILE A 59 48.91 27.97 -31.11
C ILE A 59 48.95 29.07 -30.03
N LEU A 60 50.06 29.81 -29.92
CA LEU A 60 50.33 30.72 -28.79
C LEU A 60 49.70 32.10 -28.95
N HIS A 61 49.42 32.55 -30.18
CA HIS A 61 48.97 33.91 -30.46
C HIS A 61 47.57 33.98 -31.08
N ASP A 62 46.91 32.83 -31.24
CA ASP A 62 45.60 32.78 -31.86
C ASP A 62 44.50 33.18 -30.88
N ALA A 63 44.08 34.44 -30.99
CA ALA A 63 42.99 35.00 -30.20
C ALA A 63 41.67 34.22 -30.38
N SER A 64 41.44 33.60 -31.55
CA SER A 64 40.25 32.81 -31.83
C SER A 64 40.25 31.48 -31.07
N LEU A 65 41.42 30.87 -30.91
CA LEU A 65 41.59 29.63 -30.16
C LEU A 65 41.41 29.88 -28.65
N LEU A 66 41.90 31.01 -28.15
CA LEU A 66 41.72 31.43 -26.76
C LEU A 66 40.25 31.76 -26.44
N GLU A 67 39.52 32.37 -27.38
CA GLU A 67 38.07 32.60 -27.27
C GLU A 67 37.27 31.30 -27.28
N SER A 68 37.58 30.36 -28.19
CA SER A 68 36.99 29.02 -28.23
C SER A 68 37.25 28.22 -26.94
N LEU A 69 38.44 28.37 -26.35
CA LEU A 69 38.82 27.69 -25.10
C LEU A 69 38.08 28.29 -23.89
N ASN A 70 37.98 29.62 -23.80
CA ASN A 70 37.20 30.28 -22.76
C ASN A 70 35.71 29.93 -22.86
N LYS A 71 35.15 29.90 -24.07
CA LYS A 71 33.76 29.46 -24.32
C LYS A 71 33.55 28.00 -23.94
N THR A 72 34.52 27.12 -24.21
CA THR A 72 34.48 25.71 -23.78
C THR A 72 34.55 25.58 -22.25
N ARG A 73 35.36 26.41 -21.58
CA ARG A 73 35.47 26.43 -20.13
C ARG A 73 34.17 26.91 -19.47
N GLU A 74 33.56 27.99 -19.95
CA GLU A 74 32.28 28.52 -19.45
C GLU A 74 31.11 27.55 -19.68
N THR A 75 31.06 26.91 -20.85
CA THR A 75 30.06 25.86 -21.10
C THR A 75 30.31 24.64 -20.21
N SER A 76 31.55 24.27 -19.95
CA SER A 76 31.87 23.16 -19.04
C SER A 76 31.48 23.44 -17.58
N THR A 77 31.63 24.67 -17.08
CA THR A 77 31.21 25.04 -15.72
C THR A 77 29.69 25.06 -15.58
N THR A 78 28.99 25.65 -16.55
CA THR A 78 27.51 25.66 -16.56
C THR A 78 26.91 24.25 -16.70
N ILE A 79 27.57 23.36 -17.43
CA ILE A 79 27.21 21.94 -17.50
C ILE A 79 27.38 21.26 -16.15
N ALA A 80 28.49 21.52 -15.44
CA ALA A 80 28.72 20.93 -14.13
C ALA A 80 27.61 21.30 -13.13
N GLU A 81 27.25 22.59 -13.07
CA GLU A 81 26.15 23.09 -12.24
C GLU A 81 24.79 22.48 -12.65
N ALA A 82 24.50 22.41 -13.95
CA ALA A 82 23.26 21.80 -14.45
C ALA A 82 23.19 20.28 -14.19
N LEU A 83 24.33 19.58 -14.24
CA LEU A 83 24.44 18.15 -13.92
C LEU A 83 24.27 17.90 -12.43
N GLU A 84 24.83 18.75 -11.58
CA GLU A 84 24.65 18.66 -10.13
C GLU A 84 23.19 18.89 -9.74
N ALA A 85 22.55 19.94 -10.26
CA ALA A 85 21.13 20.20 -10.06
C ALA A 85 20.26 19.03 -10.55
N ALA A 86 20.58 18.44 -11.71
CA ALA A 86 19.90 17.26 -12.22
C ALA A 86 20.12 16.03 -11.32
N CYS A 87 21.32 15.84 -10.78
CA CYS A 87 21.65 14.72 -9.88
C CYS A 87 20.87 14.80 -8.57
N VAL A 88 20.78 16.00 -7.96
CA VAL A 88 19.99 16.23 -6.76
C VAL A 88 18.51 15.94 -7.01
N MET A 89 17.96 16.44 -8.13
CA MET A 89 16.57 16.16 -8.51
C MET A 89 16.34 14.67 -8.80
N GLU A 90 17.28 13.99 -9.47
CA GLU A 90 17.20 12.53 -9.70
C GLU A 90 17.20 11.78 -8.37
N ALA A 91 18.08 12.11 -7.43
CA ALA A 91 18.13 11.50 -6.10
C ALA A 91 16.82 11.69 -5.33
N GLN A 92 16.25 12.90 -5.34
CA GLN A 92 14.94 13.19 -4.75
C GLN A 92 13.82 12.35 -5.40
N THR A 93 13.83 12.21 -6.73
CA THR A 93 12.84 11.37 -7.44
C THR A 93 13.00 9.87 -7.16
N VAL A 94 14.23 9.38 -6.96
CA VAL A 94 14.48 7.99 -6.57
C VAL A 94 13.98 7.74 -5.16
N ALA A 95 14.27 8.64 -4.21
CA ALA A 95 13.77 8.55 -2.84
C ALA A 95 12.22 8.51 -2.82
N ALA A 96 11.58 9.39 -3.59
CA ALA A 96 10.13 9.40 -3.79
C ALA A 96 9.59 8.08 -4.36
N ARG A 97 10.27 7.46 -5.32
CA ARG A 97 9.87 6.15 -5.88
C ARG A 97 9.98 5.03 -4.85
N THR A 98 11.07 5.00 -4.07
CA THR A 98 11.27 3.98 -3.04
C THR A 98 10.21 4.04 -1.94
N ALA A 99 9.66 5.23 -1.65
CA ALA A 99 8.59 5.41 -0.68
C ALA A 99 7.28 4.71 -1.11
N TYR A 100 6.92 4.79 -2.39
CA TYR A 100 5.70 4.15 -2.92
C TYR A 100 5.89 2.71 -3.38
N GLU A 101 7.13 2.22 -3.45
CA GLU A 101 7.44 0.93 -4.05
C GLU A 101 6.70 -0.23 -3.38
N HIS A 102 6.60 -0.21 -2.05
CA HIS A 102 5.92 -1.26 -1.30
C HIS A 102 4.40 -1.27 -1.58
N GLY A 103 3.74 -0.12 -1.47
CA GLY A 103 2.30 0.03 -1.72
C GLY A 103 1.93 -0.29 -3.18
N ALA A 104 2.71 0.23 -4.13
CA ALA A 104 2.52 -0.03 -5.55
C ALA A 104 2.71 -1.52 -5.91
N ARG A 105 3.68 -2.21 -5.28
CA ARG A 105 3.87 -3.65 -5.45
C ARG A 105 2.67 -4.45 -4.94
N CYS A 106 2.14 -4.11 -3.76
CA CYS A 106 0.94 -4.74 -3.21
C CYS A 106 -0.29 -4.50 -4.10
N ALA A 107 -0.52 -3.26 -4.54
CA ALA A 107 -1.62 -2.93 -5.44
C ALA A 107 -1.51 -3.62 -6.80
N ALA A 108 -0.31 -3.70 -7.38
CA ALA A 108 -0.06 -4.42 -8.63
C ALA A 108 -0.33 -5.92 -8.48
N GLN A 109 0.10 -6.52 -7.37
CA GLN A 109 -0.14 -7.93 -7.07
C GLN A 109 -1.64 -8.22 -6.96
N LEU A 110 -2.39 -7.38 -6.23
CA LEU A 110 -3.84 -7.49 -6.15
C LEU A 110 -4.52 -7.34 -7.50
N GLY A 111 -4.13 -6.33 -8.30
CA GLY A 111 -4.69 -6.14 -9.64
C GLY A 111 -4.49 -7.37 -10.53
N LEU A 112 -3.33 -8.02 -10.45
CA LEU A 112 -3.06 -9.27 -11.16
C LEU A 112 -3.89 -10.44 -10.62
N SER A 113 -4.04 -10.56 -9.30
CA SER A 113 -4.89 -11.58 -8.69
C SER A 113 -6.35 -11.41 -9.11
N VAL A 114 -6.87 -10.18 -9.12
CA VAL A 114 -8.22 -9.87 -9.61
C VAL A 114 -8.37 -10.23 -11.09
N ARG A 115 -7.35 -9.94 -11.92
CA ARG A 115 -7.34 -10.36 -13.33
C ARG A 115 -7.30 -11.87 -13.51
N HIS A 116 -6.66 -12.61 -12.60
CA HIS A 116 -6.72 -14.06 -12.62
C HIS A 116 -8.13 -14.56 -12.21
N LEU A 117 -8.71 -13.97 -11.18
CA LEU A 117 -10.07 -14.27 -10.73
C LEU A 117 -11.12 -14.00 -11.81
N SER A 118 -10.90 -13.01 -12.68
CA SER A 118 -11.82 -12.68 -13.78
C SER A 118 -11.99 -13.81 -14.81
N GLN A 119 -11.10 -14.80 -14.81
CA GLN A 119 -11.23 -16.01 -15.64
C GLN A 119 -12.40 -16.89 -15.18
N HIS A 120 -12.68 -16.92 -13.88
CA HIS A 120 -13.77 -17.69 -13.29
C HIS A 120 -14.99 -16.82 -12.94
N TRP A 121 -14.76 -15.57 -12.53
CA TRP A 121 -15.80 -14.58 -12.22
C TRP A 121 -15.72 -13.38 -13.16
N HIS A 122 -16.34 -13.47 -14.33
CA HIS A 122 -16.23 -12.43 -15.38
C HIS A 122 -16.67 -11.01 -14.95
N LEU A 123 -17.55 -10.89 -13.96
CA LEU A 123 -17.99 -9.61 -13.39
C LEU A 123 -16.95 -8.98 -12.44
N VAL A 124 -16.01 -9.79 -11.94
CA VAL A 124 -14.88 -9.37 -11.12
C VAL A 124 -13.77 -8.92 -12.07
N ASN A 125 -13.95 -7.75 -12.65
CA ASN A 125 -12.95 -7.12 -13.50
C ASN A 125 -12.51 -5.79 -12.91
N LEU A 126 -11.20 -5.58 -12.84
CA LEU A 126 -10.59 -4.33 -12.42
C LEU A 126 -9.69 -3.81 -13.55
N PRO A 127 -10.24 -2.99 -14.45
CA PRO A 127 -9.47 -2.28 -15.46
C PRO A 127 -8.28 -1.51 -14.85
N THR A 128 -7.19 -1.42 -15.61
CA THR A 128 -5.95 -0.75 -15.16
C THR A 128 -6.17 0.72 -14.83
N ASP A 129 -7.03 1.44 -15.56
CA ASP A 129 -7.37 2.83 -15.25
C ASP A 129 -8.03 2.97 -13.89
N ILE A 130 -8.89 2.02 -13.51
CA ILE A 130 -9.52 1.99 -12.21
C ILE A 130 -8.47 1.71 -11.14
N LEU A 131 -7.61 0.70 -11.32
CA LEU A 131 -6.55 0.38 -10.37
C LEU A 131 -5.62 1.59 -10.10
N LEU A 132 -5.21 2.31 -11.15
CA LEU A 132 -4.40 3.53 -11.05
C LEU A 132 -5.11 4.62 -10.25
N GLN A 133 -6.41 4.83 -10.49
CA GLN A 133 -7.22 5.80 -9.75
C GLN A 133 -7.44 5.39 -8.31
N LEU A 134 -7.71 4.11 -8.04
CA LEU A 134 -7.88 3.58 -6.69
C LEU A 134 -6.65 3.80 -5.84
N PHE A 135 -5.48 3.56 -6.44
CA PHE A 135 -4.19 3.79 -5.80
C PHE A 135 -4.05 5.27 -5.41
N VAL A 136 -4.17 6.19 -6.36
CA VAL A 136 -4.05 7.64 -6.10
C VAL A 136 -5.10 8.16 -5.13
N ASP A 137 -6.34 7.70 -5.24
CA ASP A 137 -7.41 8.14 -4.34
C ASP A 137 -7.14 7.62 -2.92
N ALA A 138 -6.57 6.42 -2.77
CA ALA A 138 -6.16 5.90 -1.45
C ALA A 138 -5.01 6.73 -0.87
N LEU A 139 -4.02 7.09 -1.69
CA LEU A 139 -2.94 7.99 -1.29
C LEU A 139 -3.52 9.35 -0.82
N SER A 140 -4.44 9.92 -1.59
CA SER A 140 -5.05 11.23 -1.32
C SER A 140 -5.98 11.22 -0.11
N SER A 141 -6.66 10.09 0.15
CA SER A 141 -7.54 9.93 1.31
C SER A 141 -6.76 9.72 2.61
N CYS A 142 -5.52 9.24 2.51
CA CYS A 142 -4.55 9.28 3.61
C CYS A 142 -4.08 10.71 3.92
N GLY A 143 -4.15 11.62 2.93
CA GLY A 143 -3.65 13.00 2.99
C GLY A 143 -4.70 14.10 3.19
N GLN A 144 -6.00 13.81 3.31
CA GLN A 144 -7.02 14.85 3.52
C GLN A 144 -6.88 15.51 4.91
N ASN A 145 -6.11 16.60 5.01
CA ASN A 145 -6.65 17.98 4.92
C ASN A 145 -5.64 19.03 5.43
N HIS A 146 -5.63 20.16 4.70
CA HIS A 146 -4.96 21.45 4.92
C HIS A 146 -3.47 21.52 4.55
N PHE A 147 -3.20 22.24 3.45
CA PHE A 147 -1.94 22.97 3.27
C PHE A 147 -1.63 23.71 4.57
N HIS A 148 -0.68 23.21 5.34
CA HIS A 148 -0.12 23.97 6.43
C HIS A 148 0.90 24.93 5.82
N HIS A 149 0.65 26.24 5.94
CA HIS A 149 1.77 27.16 6.04
C HIS A 149 2.55 26.73 7.27
N ASP A 150 3.77 26.27 7.04
CA ASP A 150 4.64 25.80 8.10
C ASP A 150 5.02 27.00 8.98
N ASN A 151 4.28 27.14 10.07
CA ASN A 151 4.55 28.11 11.12
C ASN A 151 4.80 27.29 12.38
N ALA A 152 5.96 26.63 12.44
CA ALA A 152 6.37 25.86 13.61
C ALA A 152 6.35 26.76 14.86
N SER A 153 5.54 26.42 15.86
CA SER A 153 5.18 27.31 16.97
C SER A 153 6.28 27.53 18.02
N CYS A 154 7.48 26.99 17.80
CA CYS A 154 8.63 27.31 18.62
C CYS A 154 9.11 28.76 18.41
N ARG A 155 8.84 29.37 17.25
CA ARG A 155 9.13 30.79 16.98
C ARG A 155 8.06 31.77 17.50
N THR A 156 6.86 31.29 17.82
CA THR A 156 5.72 32.11 18.29
C THR A 156 5.36 31.87 19.76
N SER A 157 6.08 30.99 20.47
CA SER A 157 5.90 30.77 21.90
C SER A 157 6.32 32.02 22.68
N VAL A 158 5.39 32.59 23.44
CA VAL A 158 5.60 33.80 24.27
C VAL A 158 6.78 33.63 25.22
N GLU A 159 7.00 32.42 25.74
CA GLU A 159 8.11 32.10 26.64
C GLU A 159 9.46 32.19 25.92
N THR A 160 9.51 31.74 24.66
CA THR A 160 10.73 31.73 23.85
C THR A 160 11.06 33.13 23.33
N ILE A 161 10.05 33.93 22.99
CA ILE A 161 10.22 35.33 22.62
C ILE A 161 10.78 36.14 23.80
N ARG A 162 10.24 35.96 25.00
CA ARG A 162 10.74 36.63 26.22
C ARG A 162 12.20 36.31 26.53
N VAL A 163 12.59 35.03 26.43
CA VAL A 163 13.99 34.62 26.65
C VAL A 163 14.93 35.19 25.58
N LEU A 164 14.47 35.32 24.33
CA LEU A 164 15.27 35.88 23.25
C LEU A 164 15.38 37.42 23.31
N GLU A 165 14.34 38.11 23.78
CA GLU A 165 14.33 39.55 24.04
C GLU A 165 15.29 39.93 25.18
N ASP A 166 15.32 39.15 26.27
CA ASP A 166 16.25 39.33 27.39
C ASP A 166 17.71 39.15 26.97
N GLN A 167 17.98 38.38 25.91
CA GLN A 167 19.32 38.12 25.38
C GLN A 167 19.78 39.14 24.32
N LYS A 168 19.00 40.19 24.02
CA LYS A 168 19.29 41.23 23.01
C LYS A 168 19.61 40.69 21.60
N ASN A 169 18.96 39.62 21.18
CA ASN A 169 19.09 39.11 19.81
C ASN A 169 18.04 39.74 18.89
N GLU A 170 18.45 40.44 17.83
CA GLU A 170 17.54 40.89 16.77
C GLU A 170 17.03 39.69 15.98
N LEU A 171 15.72 39.42 16.08
CA LEU A 171 15.04 38.40 15.27
C LEU A 171 14.87 38.93 13.84
N THR A 172 15.84 38.65 12.97
CA THR A 172 15.67 38.81 11.53
C THR A 172 14.64 37.82 11.01
N GLY A 173 13.62 38.31 10.30
CA GLY A 173 12.62 37.48 9.62
C GLY A 173 13.29 36.48 8.68
N GLN A 174 12.88 35.22 8.72
CA GLN A 174 13.37 34.21 7.80
C GLN A 174 13.06 34.64 6.36
N PRO A 175 13.98 34.42 5.40
CA PRO A 175 13.69 34.64 3.99
C PRO A 175 12.49 33.77 3.54
N PRO A 176 11.71 34.22 2.55
CA PRO A 176 10.63 33.41 2.00
C PRO A 176 11.22 32.16 1.32
N TYR A 177 10.95 31.00 1.92
CA TYR A 177 11.07 29.65 1.36
C TYR A 177 12.47 29.17 0.90
N SER A 178 12.95 28.10 1.54
CA SER A 178 13.71 27.04 0.86
C SER A 178 12.70 25.96 0.43
N PRO A 179 12.61 25.58 -0.85
CA PRO A 179 11.67 24.55 -1.29
C PRO A 179 12.26 23.17 -1.01
N ASP A 180 12.34 22.78 0.25
CA ASP A 180 12.59 21.39 0.62
C ASP A 180 11.29 20.60 0.45
N LEU A 181 10.97 20.26 -0.80
CA LEU A 181 9.92 19.31 -1.15
C LEU A 181 10.48 17.89 -1.06
N ALA A 182 10.70 17.40 0.17
CA ALA A 182 10.80 15.95 0.34
C ALA A 182 9.38 15.38 0.18
N LEU A 183 9.20 14.39 -0.70
CA LEU A 183 7.87 13.82 -0.96
C LEU A 183 7.21 13.23 0.30
N ASN A 184 8.05 12.81 1.26
CA ASN A 184 7.62 12.39 2.59
C ASN A 184 6.87 13.51 3.35
N ASP A 185 7.22 14.78 3.16
CA ASP A 185 6.59 15.94 3.81
C ASP A 185 5.19 16.24 3.25
N VAL A 186 4.91 15.73 2.05
CA VAL A 186 3.61 15.90 1.37
C VAL A 186 2.69 14.71 1.60
N TYR A 187 3.24 13.49 1.67
CA TYR A 187 2.46 12.26 1.73
C TYR A 187 2.51 11.56 3.10
N LEU A 188 3.70 11.15 3.54
CA LEU A 188 3.89 10.34 4.74
C LEU A 188 3.59 11.14 6.02
N PHE A 189 4.21 12.31 6.16
CA PHE A 189 4.14 13.10 7.37
C PHE A 189 2.76 13.71 7.62
N PRO A 190 2.02 14.25 6.64
CA PRO A 190 0.67 14.75 6.89
C PRO A 190 -0.29 13.63 7.29
N SER A 191 -0.20 12.46 6.64
CA SER A 191 -1.02 11.31 6.97
C SER A 191 -0.78 10.80 8.39
N VAL A 192 0.49 10.59 8.74
CA VAL A 192 0.86 10.13 10.08
C VAL A 192 0.58 11.20 11.13
N LYS A 193 0.86 12.48 10.85
CA LYS A 193 0.57 13.62 11.74
C LYS A 193 -0.91 13.75 12.05
N ASN A 194 -1.80 13.55 11.06
CA ASN A 194 -3.24 13.58 11.27
C ASN A 194 -3.71 12.43 12.17
N LYS A 195 -3.17 11.22 11.99
CA LYS A 195 -3.48 10.07 12.86
C LYS A 195 -2.94 10.23 14.28
N LEU A 196 -1.76 10.85 14.42
CA LEU A 196 -1.15 11.16 15.72
C LEU A 196 -1.75 12.41 16.39
N ARG A 197 -2.60 13.17 15.69
CA ARG A 197 -3.11 14.44 16.19
C ARG A 197 -3.95 14.23 17.45
N GLY A 198 -3.54 14.87 18.54
CA GLY A 198 -4.23 14.79 19.84
C GLY A 198 -3.82 13.61 20.72
N GLN A 199 -2.96 12.70 20.22
CA GLN A 199 -2.36 11.66 21.05
C GLN A 199 -1.24 12.26 21.91
N ARG A 200 -1.15 11.84 23.18
CA ARG A 200 -0.08 12.22 24.09
C ARG A 200 0.67 10.96 24.50
N PHE A 201 1.98 10.96 24.26
CA PHE A 201 2.86 9.84 24.59
C PHE A 201 3.68 10.19 25.83
N SER A 202 3.76 9.25 26.77
CA SER A 202 4.52 9.46 28.00
C SER A 202 5.98 9.03 27.84
N ARG A 203 6.27 8.18 26.84
CA ARG A 203 7.60 7.65 26.54
C ARG A 203 7.94 7.77 25.06
N ARG A 204 9.22 7.88 24.74
CA ARG A 204 9.71 8.01 23.36
C ARG A 204 9.47 6.73 22.56
N GLU A 205 9.65 5.58 23.19
CA GLU A 205 9.53 4.26 22.56
C GLU A 205 8.09 4.01 22.11
N GLU A 206 7.11 4.40 22.93
CA GLU A 206 5.68 4.33 22.63
C GLU A 206 5.31 5.18 21.40
N ALA A 207 5.83 6.41 21.31
CA ALA A 207 5.61 7.28 20.16
C ALA A 207 6.20 6.69 18.86
N VAL A 208 7.38 6.05 18.96
CA VAL A 208 8.02 5.38 17.82
C VAL A 208 7.24 4.15 17.39
N ASP A 209 6.70 3.37 18.32
CA ASP A 209 5.90 2.19 18.01
C ASP A 209 4.56 2.56 17.37
N VAL A 210 3.86 3.59 17.87
CA VAL A 210 2.63 4.09 17.26
C VAL A 210 2.89 4.72 15.89
N PHE A 211 4.02 5.43 15.73
CA PHE A 211 4.46 5.93 14.44
C PHE A 211 4.69 4.79 13.44
N LYS A 212 5.41 3.74 13.84
CA LYS A 212 5.62 2.55 12.99
C LYS A 212 4.30 1.87 12.63
N ILE A 213 3.38 1.71 13.57
CA ILE A 213 2.05 1.14 13.33
C ILE A 213 1.30 1.97 12.28
N HIS A 214 1.25 3.29 12.42
CA HIS A 214 0.55 4.15 11.46
C HIS A 214 1.21 4.18 10.07
N VAL A 215 2.53 4.12 10.00
CA VAL A 215 3.27 3.96 8.74
C VAL A 215 2.93 2.62 8.06
N LEU A 216 2.74 1.55 8.84
CA LEU A 216 2.34 0.23 8.34
C LEU A 216 0.85 0.15 7.96
N GLU A 217 -0.01 1.00 8.54
CA GLU A 217 -1.44 1.10 8.18
C GLU A 217 -1.68 1.86 6.86
N ILE A 218 -0.75 2.70 6.41
CA ILE A 218 -0.86 3.44 5.14
C ILE A 218 -1.04 2.46 3.96
N PRO A 219 -0.20 1.41 3.81
CA PRO A 219 -0.44 0.33 2.86
C PRO A 219 -1.80 -0.38 3.03
N GLN A 220 -2.32 -0.50 4.25
CA GLN A 220 -3.60 -1.17 4.51
C GLN A 220 -4.82 -0.44 3.92
N SER A 221 -4.77 0.89 3.89
CA SER A 221 -5.82 1.71 3.28
C SER A 221 -5.88 1.58 1.76
N GLU A 222 -4.73 1.32 1.12
CA GLU A 222 -4.59 1.21 -0.34
C GLU A 222 -5.30 -0.02 -0.88
N TRP A 223 -5.05 -1.18 -0.28
CA TRP A 223 -5.66 -2.41 -0.76
C TRP A 223 -7.09 -2.62 -0.26
N LYS A 224 -7.48 -2.03 0.88
CA LYS A 224 -8.86 -2.12 1.38
C LYS A 224 -9.86 -1.60 0.36
N ARG A 225 -9.52 -0.50 -0.32
CA ARG A 225 -10.32 0.09 -1.41
C ARG A 225 -10.46 -0.82 -2.62
N ILE A 226 -9.39 -1.54 -2.97
CA ILE A 226 -9.41 -2.53 -4.05
C ILE A 226 -10.34 -3.70 -3.66
N ILE A 227 -10.23 -4.20 -2.43
CA ILE A 227 -11.08 -5.29 -1.93
C ILE A 227 -12.55 -4.86 -1.86
N GLU A 228 -12.85 -3.65 -1.37
CA GLU A 228 -14.20 -3.07 -1.38
C GLU A 228 -14.80 -3.04 -2.78
N ARG A 229 -14.02 -2.63 -3.77
CA ARG A 229 -14.48 -2.60 -5.16
C ARG A 229 -14.79 -3.99 -5.70
N VAL A 230 -13.93 -4.97 -5.42
CA VAL A 230 -14.13 -6.37 -5.82
C VAL A 230 -15.36 -6.97 -5.15
N LEU A 231 -15.58 -6.68 -3.87
CA LEU A 231 -16.73 -7.16 -3.09
C LEU A 231 -18.08 -6.74 -3.67
N LEU A 232 -18.16 -5.56 -4.31
CA LEU A 232 -19.38 -5.07 -4.96
C LEU A 232 -19.77 -5.89 -6.20
N ALA A 233 -18.82 -6.62 -6.80
CA ALA A 233 -19.07 -7.46 -7.97
C ALA A 233 -19.38 -8.92 -7.61
N LEU A 234 -19.31 -9.28 -6.32
CA LEU A 234 -19.41 -10.67 -5.85
C LEU A 234 -20.75 -10.99 -5.20
N HIS A 235 -21.26 -12.19 -5.50
CA HIS A 235 -22.39 -12.76 -4.78
C HIS A 235 -22.00 -13.15 -3.35
N LYS A 236 -22.98 -13.11 -2.42
CA LYS A 236 -22.79 -13.39 -0.99
C LYS A 236 -22.02 -14.69 -0.70
N LYS A 237 -22.21 -15.72 -1.51
CA LYS A 237 -21.56 -17.04 -1.36
C LYS A 237 -20.05 -17.00 -1.65
N ASP A 238 -19.63 -16.13 -2.57
CA ASP A 238 -18.25 -16.11 -3.08
C ASP A 238 -17.36 -15.08 -2.37
N LYS A 239 -17.98 -14.13 -1.65
CA LYS A 239 -17.29 -13.01 -1.01
C LYS A 239 -16.10 -13.46 -0.16
N TYR A 240 -16.30 -14.40 0.77
CA TYR A 240 -15.23 -14.83 1.67
C TYR A 240 -14.15 -15.65 0.96
N ILE A 241 -14.52 -16.47 -0.03
CA ILE A 241 -13.57 -17.28 -0.81
C ILE A 241 -12.60 -16.37 -1.56
N VAL A 242 -13.15 -15.39 -2.28
CA VAL A 242 -12.35 -14.45 -3.07
C VAL A 242 -11.54 -13.53 -2.16
N VAL A 243 -12.12 -13.04 -1.07
CA VAL A 243 -11.40 -12.19 -0.10
C VAL A 243 -10.24 -12.94 0.55
N LEU A 244 -10.44 -14.18 1.00
CA LEU A 244 -9.36 -15.01 1.54
C LEU A 244 -8.23 -15.21 0.52
N HIS A 245 -8.59 -15.48 -0.74
CA HIS A 245 -7.60 -15.61 -1.81
C HIS A 245 -6.81 -14.30 -2.02
N LEU A 246 -7.48 -13.14 -2.02
CA LEU A 246 -6.83 -11.84 -2.16
C LEU A 246 -5.94 -11.52 -0.95
N LEU A 247 -6.42 -11.78 0.27
CA LEU A 247 -5.66 -11.59 1.50
C LEU A 247 -4.38 -12.44 1.53
N LYS A 248 -4.43 -13.68 1.03
CA LYS A 248 -3.26 -14.55 0.87
C LYS A 248 -2.19 -13.92 -0.01
N GLN A 249 -2.58 -13.19 -1.05
CA GLN A 249 -1.65 -12.55 -1.98
C GLN A 249 -0.98 -11.32 -1.35
N VAL A 250 -1.72 -10.55 -0.55
CA VAL A 250 -1.19 -9.35 0.13
C VAL A 250 -0.35 -9.71 1.34
N HIS A 251 -0.79 -10.70 2.11
CA HIS A 251 -0.19 -11.08 3.39
C HIS A 251 0.34 -12.51 3.37
N SER A 252 1.33 -12.78 2.50
CA SER A 252 2.04 -14.07 2.50
C SER A 252 2.78 -14.35 3.81
N THR A 253 3.08 -13.32 4.60
CA THR A 253 3.69 -13.46 5.94
C THR A 253 2.70 -13.91 7.01
N ILE A 254 1.45 -13.42 6.96
CA ILE A 254 0.40 -13.78 7.93
C ILE A 254 -0.24 -15.11 7.56
N ILE A 255 -0.31 -15.41 6.25
CA ILE A 255 -0.88 -16.62 5.67
C ILE A 255 0.24 -17.42 4.97
N PRO A 256 1.03 -18.21 5.71
CA PRO A 256 2.06 -19.07 5.15
C PRO A 256 1.49 -20.08 4.15
N ASP A 257 2.23 -20.37 3.07
CA ASP A 257 1.79 -21.28 2.02
C ASP A 257 1.53 -22.71 2.53
N ASN A 258 2.32 -23.22 3.47
CA ASN A 258 2.12 -24.55 4.06
C ASN A 258 0.78 -24.66 4.80
N LEU A 259 0.45 -23.66 5.61
CA LEU A 259 -0.82 -23.62 6.35
C LEU A 259 -2.01 -23.36 5.40
N TRP A 260 -1.80 -22.56 4.35
CA TRP A 260 -2.81 -22.33 3.31
C TRP A 260 -3.16 -23.60 2.54
N GLN A 261 -2.15 -24.42 2.17
CA GLN A 261 -2.40 -25.70 1.51
C GLN A 261 -3.18 -26.64 2.42
N LEU A 262 -2.90 -26.67 3.72
CA LEU A 262 -3.67 -27.45 4.69
C LEU A 262 -5.15 -27.01 4.74
N LEU A 263 -5.41 -25.70 4.71
CA LEU A 263 -6.77 -25.16 4.68
C LEU A 263 -7.52 -25.53 3.37
N ILE A 264 -6.87 -25.47 2.22
CA ILE A 264 -7.49 -25.80 0.92
C ILE A 264 -7.70 -27.31 0.76
N GLN A 265 -6.69 -28.11 1.09
CA GLN A 265 -6.71 -29.55 0.84
C GLN A 265 -7.64 -30.31 1.80
N ASN A 266 -8.31 -29.64 2.74
CA ASN A 266 -9.28 -30.27 3.64
C ASN A 266 -8.79 -31.59 4.26
N CYS A 267 -7.48 -31.73 4.48
CA CYS A 267 -6.86 -32.94 5.03
C CYS A 267 -6.99 -34.21 4.15
N GLU A 268 -7.07 -34.08 2.82
CA GLU A 268 -6.96 -35.21 1.86
C GLU A 268 -5.51 -35.62 1.57
N GLN A 269 -4.55 -35.27 2.44
CA GLN A 269 -3.27 -35.97 2.40
C GLN A 269 -3.53 -37.41 2.85
N ILE A 270 -3.15 -38.36 2.01
CA ILE A 270 -3.04 -39.76 2.41
C ILE A 270 -1.91 -39.81 3.44
N VAL A 271 -2.26 -39.78 4.72
CA VAL A 271 -1.31 -39.94 5.81
C VAL A 271 -1.21 -41.41 6.14
N GLU A 272 0.01 -41.89 6.42
CA GLU A 272 0.23 -43.27 6.83
C GLU A 272 -0.55 -43.60 8.11
N ASP A 273 -1.27 -44.73 8.09
CA ASP A 273 -2.11 -45.20 9.19
C ASP A 273 -1.36 -45.36 10.51
N ASP A 274 -0.04 -45.56 10.45
CA ASP A 274 0.80 -45.75 11.63
C ASP A 274 0.94 -44.44 12.44
N ILE A 275 1.02 -43.29 11.76
CA ILE A 275 1.05 -41.96 12.42
C ILE A 275 -0.30 -41.68 13.09
N ILE A 276 -1.41 -42.02 12.42
CA ILE A 276 -2.76 -41.84 12.95
C ILE A 276 -2.94 -42.67 14.22
N LYS A 277 -2.45 -43.92 14.24
CA LYS A 277 -2.49 -44.80 15.42
C LYS A 277 -1.63 -44.27 16.56
N GLU A 278 -0.45 -43.71 16.29
CA GLU A 278 0.39 -43.08 17.33
C GLU A 278 -0.28 -41.87 17.97
N ILE A 279 -0.88 -40.99 17.15
CA ILE A 279 -1.62 -39.82 17.64
C ILE A 279 -2.83 -40.26 18.47
N ASN A 280 -3.58 -41.27 18.02
CA ASN A 280 -4.74 -41.79 18.76
C ASN A 280 -4.32 -42.35 20.14
N LYS A 281 -3.20 -43.07 20.21
CA LYS A 281 -2.65 -43.56 21.49
C LYS A 281 -2.25 -42.41 22.43
N LYS A 282 -1.68 -41.33 21.88
CA LYS A 282 -1.22 -40.18 22.67
C LYS A 282 -2.36 -39.26 23.11
N PHE A 283 -3.41 -39.11 22.29
CA PHE A 283 -4.51 -38.17 22.51
C PHE A 283 -5.89 -38.81 22.32
N ALA A 284 -6.26 -39.69 23.25
CA ALA A 284 -7.54 -40.43 23.22
C ALA A 284 -8.81 -39.56 23.31
N TRP A 285 -8.68 -38.25 23.55
CA TRP A 285 -9.83 -37.32 23.58
C TRP A 285 -10.24 -36.83 22.19
N ILE A 286 -9.41 -37.00 21.16
CA ILE A 286 -9.66 -36.52 19.80
C ILE A 286 -10.52 -37.55 19.04
N PRO A 287 -11.67 -37.15 18.48
CA PRO A 287 -12.47 -38.03 17.62
C PRO A 287 -11.71 -38.54 16.40
N GLU A 288 -11.92 -39.81 16.01
CA GLU A 288 -11.24 -40.47 14.89
C GLU A 288 -11.35 -39.67 13.57
N LYS A 289 -12.50 -39.05 13.34
CA LYS A 289 -12.78 -38.17 12.19
C LYS A 289 -11.83 -36.97 12.04
N TYR A 290 -11.12 -36.57 13.09
CA TYR A 290 -10.19 -35.43 13.07
C TYR A 290 -8.72 -35.87 13.12
N LEU A 291 -8.44 -37.16 13.35
CA LEU A 291 -7.06 -37.65 13.48
C LEU A 291 -6.27 -37.47 12.19
N GLN A 292 -6.88 -37.68 11.03
CA GLN A 292 -6.25 -37.43 9.74
C GLN A 292 -5.83 -35.95 9.60
N ASN A 293 -6.68 -35.03 10.05
CA ASN A 293 -6.42 -33.59 10.02
C ASN A 293 -5.27 -33.19 10.94
N VAL A 294 -5.21 -33.80 12.13
CA VAL A 294 -4.13 -33.58 13.10
C VAL A 294 -2.81 -34.16 12.60
N ALA A 295 -2.85 -35.31 11.94
CA ALA A 295 -1.67 -35.91 11.35
C ALA A 295 -1.12 -35.07 10.18
N ALA A 296 -2.00 -34.56 9.31
CA ALA A 296 -1.63 -33.61 8.25
C ALA A 296 -1.04 -32.30 8.81
N LEU A 297 -1.56 -31.83 9.95
CA LEU A 297 -1.02 -30.68 10.68
C LEU A 297 0.39 -30.95 11.21
N GLN A 298 0.62 -32.11 11.82
CA GLN A 298 1.93 -32.49 12.35
C GLN A 298 3.00 -32.56 11.24
N SER A 299 2.64 -33.12 10.09
CA SER A 299 3.53 -33.24 8.93
C SER A 299 3.82 -31.88 8.27
N SER A 300 2.84 -30.97 8.24
CA SER A 300 2.97 -29.67 7.57
C SER A 300 3.58 -28.57 8.46
N SER A 301 3.39 -28.65 9.78
CA SER A 301 3.93 -27.69 10.75
C SER A 301 4.10 -28.30 12.13
N THR A 302 5.31 -28.79 12.41
CA THR A 302 5.71 -29.27 13.74
C THR A 302 5.70 -28.14 14.79
N GLU A 303 6.00 -26.91 14.38
CA GLU A 303 5.98 -25.73 15.26
C GLU A 303 4.57 -25.42 15.78
N LEU A 304 3.57 -25.40 14.89
CA LEU A 304 2.18 -25.16 15.29
C LEU A 304 1.66 -26.30 16.17
N PHE A 305 1.98 -27.54 15.83
CA PHE A 305 1.62 -28.71 16.63
C PHE A 305 2.15 -28.60 18.07
N ASN A 306 3.40 -28.18 18.24
CA ASN A 306 4.00 -27.98 19.57
C ASN A 306 3.37 -26.78 20.31
N LYS A 307 3.07 -25.68 19.62
CA LYS A 307 2.41 -24.49 20.22
C LYS A 307 0.99 -24.79 20.73
N LEU A 308 0.28 -25.73 20.11
CA LEU A 308 -1.10 -26.08 20.47
C LEU A 308 -1.21 -26.79 21.82
N ALA A 309 -0.09 -27.28 22.39
CA ALA A 309 -0.03 -27.90 23.72
C ALA A 309 -1.20 -28.88 23.96
N LEU A 310 -1.38 -29.83 23.04
CA LEU A 310 -2.51 -30.78 23.01
C LEU A 310 -2.62 -31.66 24.27
N ASP A 311 -1.59 -31.68 25.11
CA ASP A 311 -1.57 -32.34 26.41
C ASP A 311 -2.54 -31.70 27.43
N ASN A 312 -2.90 -30.43 27.25
CA ASN A 312 -3.82 -29.73 28.15
C ASN A 312 -5.30 -30.06 27.84
N ASN A 313 -5.76 -31.20 28.35
CA ASN A 313 -7.10 -31.72 28.12
C ASN A 313 -8.23 -30.79 28.62
N GLN A 314 -7.98 -29.91 29.60
CA GLN A 314 -9.00 -28.97 30.10
C GLN A 314 -9.28 -27.86 29.10
N LEU A 315 -8.25 -27.25 28.51
CA LEU A 315 -8.39 -26.20 27.50
C LEU A 315 -9.15 -26.70 26.27
N TRP A 316 -8.85 -27.91 25.80
CA TRP A 316 -9.48 -28.47 24.60
C TRP A 316 -10.92 -28.94 24.86
N LYS A 317 -11.24 -29.37 26.09
CA LYS A 317 -12.64 -29.62 26.50
C LYS A 317 -13.45 -28.34 26.57
N GLU A 318 -12.92 -27.28 27.17
CA GLU A 318 -13.56 -25.95 27.16
C GLU A 318 -13.77 -25.46 25.74
N PHE A 319 -12.76 -25.58 24.88
CA PHE A 319 -12.86 -25.22 23.46
C PHE A 319 -13.89 -26.06 22.68
N GLN A 320 -14.19 -27.29 23.10
CA GLN A 320 -15.19 -28.15 22.47
C GLN A 320 -16.62 -27.83 22.93
N ILE A 321 -16.77 -27.22 24.11
CA ILE A 321 -18.07 -26.88 24.70
C ILE A 321 -18.43 -25.42 24.39
N GLU A 322 -17.49 -24.49 24.59
CA GLU A 322 -17.71 -23.07 24.35
C GLU A 322 -17.68 -22.73 22.86
N ASP A 323 -18.55 -21.82 22.46
CA ASP A 323 -18.63 -21.31 21.09
C ASP A 323 -17.71 -20.09 20.86
N ASN A 324 -16.85 -19.80 21.84
CA ASN A 324 -15.95 -18.64 21.85
C ASN A 324 -14.50 -19.07 21.65
N PHE A 325 -13.86 -18.52 20.61
CA PHE A 325 -12.45 -18.77 20.29
C PHE A 325 -11.46 -18.11 21.28
N SER A 326 -11.96 -17.47 22.34
CA SER A 326 -11.20 -16.82 23.40
C SER A 326 -10.25 -17.77 24.14
N VAL A 327 -10.49 -19.08 24.08
CA VAL A 327 -9.57 -20.09 24.63
C VAL A 327 -8.24 -20.11 23.84
N LEU A 328 -8.29 -19.88 22.52
CA LEU A 328 -7.12 -19.90 21.63
C LEU A 328 -6.24 -18.64 21.79
N THR A 329 -6.79 -17.52 22.25
CA THR A 329 -5.99 -16.30 22.49
C THR A 329 -5.01 -16.48 23.65
N LYS A 330 -5.27 -17.42 24.57
CA LYS A 330 -4.35 -17.79 25.66
C LYS A 330 -3.07 -18.47 25.15
N LEU A 331 -3.11 -19.09 23.96
CA LEU A 331 -2.00 -19.85 23.37
C LEU A 331 -1.01 -19.00 22.57
N LYS A 332 -1.16 -17.66 22.54
CA LYS A 332 -0.32 -16.72 21.77
C LYS A 332 -0.17 -17.11 20.28
N LEU A 333 -1.23 -17.66 19.68
CA LEU A 333 -1.27 -18.08 18.29
C LEU A 333 -1.53 -16.89 17.36
N ASN A 334 -0.92 -16.90 16.17
CA ASN A 334 -1.24 -15.98 15.08
C ASN A 334 -2.72 -16.16 14.64
N PRO A 335 -3.47 -15.10 14.28
CA PRO A 335 -4.83 -15.22 13.75
C PRO A 335 -5.06 -16.33 12.72
N PHE A 336 -4.12 -16.56 11.80
CA PHE A 336 -4.24 -17.65 10.82
C PHE A 336 -3.99 -19.04 11.45
N GLU A 337 -3.05 -19.16 12.39
CA GLU A 337 -2.83 -20.39 13.16
C GLU A 337 -4.08 -20.79 13.97
N GLN A 338 -4.80 -19.81 14.52
CA GLN A 338 -6.09 -20.04 15.20
C GLN A 338 -7.16 -20.56 14.24
N LEU A 339 -7.23 -20.01 13.02
CA LEU A 339 -8.14 -20.49 11.99
C LEU A 339 -7.86 -21.95 11.63
N ILE A 340 -6.58 -22.32 11.48
CA ILE A 340 -6.18 -23.70 11.20
C ILE A 340 -6.57 -24.63 12.36
N ALA A 341 -6.35 -24.22 13.61
CA ALA A 341 -6.79 -25.03 14.77
C ALA A 341 -8.31 -25.25 14.78
N VAL A 342 -9.11 -24.24 14.41
CA VAL A 342 -10.56 -24.42 14.25
C VAL A 342 -10.87 -25.35 13.08
N ALA A 343 -10.18 -25.23 11.95
CA ALA A 343 -10.36 -26.11 10.80
C ALA A 343 -10.07 -27.59 11.13
N THR A 344 -9.04 -27.86 11.94
CA THR A 344 -8.64 -29.23 12.31
C THR A 344 -9.58 -29.85 13.34
N PHE A 345 -9.96 -29.11 14.39
CA PHE A 345 -10.71 -29.67 15.53
C PHE A 345 -12.22 -29.43 15.46
N ARG A 346 -12.67 -28.34 14.82
CA ARG A 346 -14.10 -27.93 14.76
C ARG A 346 -14.47 -27.36 13.38
N PRO A 347 -14.49 -28.19 12.31
CA PRO A 347 -14.79 -27.73 10.96
C PRO A 347 -16.19 -27.10 10.81
N GLN A 348 -17.13 -27.42 11.70
CA GLN A 348 -18.47 -26.82 11.69
C GLN A 348 -18.46 -25.31 11.99
N SER A 349 -17.48 -24.84 12.77
CA SER A 349 -17.32 -23.43 13.12
C SER A 349 -16.33 -22.70 12.19
N LEU A 350 -15.85 -23.36 11.13
CA LEU A 350 -14.85 -22.84 10.21
C LEU A 350 -15.32 -21.53 9.56
N TYR A 351 -16.56 -21.47 9.08
CA TYR A 351 -17.11 -20.25 8.47
C TYR A 351 -17.10 -19.05 9.43
N ARG A 352 -17.46 -19.28 10.70
CA ARG A 352 -17.41 -18.26 11.76
C ARG A 352 -15.98 -17.81 12.02
N ALA A 353 -15.02 -18.73 12.08
CA ALA A 353 -13.61 -18.42 12.27
C ALA A 353 -13.03 -17.63 11.08
N ILE A 354 -13.39 -17.98 9.85
CA ILE A 354 -13.04 -17.22 8.63
C ILE A 354 -13.58 -15.79 8.73
N THR A 355 -14.83 -15.63 9.16
CA THR A 355 -15.47 -14.31 9.26
C THR A 355 -14.73 -13.42 10.25
N ILE A 356 -14.40 -13.95 11.43
CA ILE A 356 -13.64 -13.22 12.45
C ILE A 356 -12.22 -12.90 11.97
N PHE A 357 -11.55 -13.83 11.30
CA PHE A 357 -10.22 -13.62 10.73
C PHE A 357 -10.22 -12.50 9.68
N VAL A 358 -11.20 -12.51 8.78
CA VAL A 358 -11.35 -11.48 7.75
C VAL A 358 -11.67 -10.13 8.39
N ASP A 359 -12.55 -10.08 9.40
CA ASP A 359 -12.87 -8.85 10.13
C ASP A 359 -11.67 -8.29 10.91
N GLN A 360 -10.79 -9.15 11.45
CA GLN A 360 -9.55 -8.72 12.10
C GLN A 360 -8.56 -8.08 11.12
N LEU A 361 -8.48 -8.59 9.87
CA LEU A 361 -7.56 -8.07 8.85
C LEU A 361 -8.11 -6.84 8.11
N LEU A 362 -9.42 -6.80 7.82
CA LEU A 362 -10.05 -5.75 7.01
C LEU A 362 -10.74 -4.66 7.85
N GLY A 363 -10.93 -4.91 9.14
CA GLY A 363 -11.76 -4.12 10.05
C GLY A 363 -13.23 -4.53 10.01
N SER A 364 -13.88 -4.52 11.16
CA SER A 364 -15.29 -4.90 11.32
C SER A 364 -16.21 -4.09 10.41
N GLY A 365 -17.13 -4.78 9.72
CA GLY A 365 -18.21 -4.14 8.95
C GLY A 365 -17.96 -4.00 7.46
N LEU A 366 -16.74 -4.27 6.96
CA LEU A 366 -16.47 -4.26 5.52
C LEU A 366 -17.33 -5.27 4.77
N MET A 367 -17.45 -6.47 5.34
CA MET A 367 -18.23 -7.59 4.80
C MET A 367 -19.73 -7.46 5.09
N SER A 368 -20.15 -6.49 5.91
CA SER A 368 -21.55 -6.31 6.30
C SER A 368 -22.44 -5.95 5.09
N ALA A 369 -23.58 -6.62 5.00
CA ALA A 369 -24.59 -6.40 3.98
C ALA A 369 -25.48 -5.21 4.39
N GLY A 370 -25.61 -4.19 3.52
CA GLY A 370 -26.51 -3.06 3.76
C GLY A 370 -26.10 -1.75 3.09
N GLU A 371 -24.79 -1.49 2.95
CA GLU A 371 -24.28 -0.25 2.33
C GLU A 371 -23.80 -0.43 0.88
N GLU A 372 -24.22 -1.47 0.15
CA GLU A 372 -23.65 -1.75 -1.18
C GLU A 372 -23.93 -0.62 -2.18
N VAL A 373 -25.15 -0.08 -2.20
CA VAL A 373 -25.54 1.06 -3.06
C VAL A 373 -24.85 2.36 -2.61
N GLY A 374 -24.74 2.60 -1.30
CA GLY A 374 -24.00 3.76 -0.78
C GLY A 374 -22.51 3.70 -1.10
N ARG A 375 -21.88 2.54 -0.90
CA ARG A 375 -20.49 2.27 -1.31
C ARG A 375 -20.32 2.49 -2.81
N ALA A 376 -21.17 1.88 -3.62
CA ALA A 376 -21.20 2.04 -5.07
C ALA A 376 -21.37 3.51 -5.51
N ALA A 377 -22.22 4.27 -4.84
CA ALA A 377 -22.41 5.69 -5.13
C ALA A 377 -21.21 6.56 -4.72
N ARG A 378 -20.49 6.20 -3.65
CA ARG A 378 -19.18 6.82 -3.31
C ARG A 378 -18.17 6.62 -4.44
N TRP A 379 -18.19 5.46 -5.11
CA TRP A 379 -17.35 5.18 -6.28
C TRP A 379 -17.77 5.96 -7.53
N GLY A 380 -19.09 6.09 -7.78
CA GLY A 380 -19.61 6.80 -8.96
C GLY A 380 -19.46 8.33 -8.91
N ALA A 381 -19.37 8.91 -7.71
CA ALA A 381 -19.35 10.36 -7.50
C ALA A 381 -17.97 11.02 -7.63
N GLY A 382 -16.88 10.25 -7.71
CA GLY A 382 -15.53 10.77 -7.67
C GLY A 382 -15.16 11.39 -6.32
N ALA A 383 -13.99 11.06 -5.79
CA ALA A 383 -13.42 11.83 -4.68
C ALA A 383 -13.09 13.25 -5.20
N GLY A 384 -13.87 14.24 -4.77
CA GLY A 384 -13.62 15.66 -5.07
C GLY A 384 -14.11 16.14 -6.44
N GLY A 385 -15.43 16.36 -6.58
CA GLY A 385 -16.08 17.40 -7.42
C GLY A 385 -15.77 17.55 -8.92
N SER A 386 -14.77 16.88 -9.47
CA SER A 386 -14.17 17.17 -10.79
C SER A 386 -14.28 16.01 -11.78
N ARG A 387 -14.92 14.89 -11.42
CA ARG A 387 -14.94 13.69 -12.27
C ARG A 387 -16.27 13.51 -12.98
N THR A 388 -16.19 13.12 -14.26
CA THR A 388 -17.33 12.65 -15.05
C THR A 388 -17.98 11.46 -14.33
N PRO A 389 -19.31 11.49 -14.07
CA PRO A 389 -19.99 10.40 -13.38
C PRO A 389 -19.83 9.09 -14.16
N ARG A 390 -19.37 8.03 -13.48
CA ARG A 390 -19.26 6.70 -14.10
C ARG A 390 -20.59 5.95 -13.96
N PRO A 391 -21.05 5.24 -15.00
CA PRO A 391 -22.28 4.46 -14.93
C PRO A 391 -22.13 3.33 -13.90
N LEU A 392 -23.19 3.10 -13.13
CA LEU A 392 -23.25 2.05 -12.13
C LEU A 392 -24.14 0.91 -12.62
N LEU A 393 -23.59 -0.30 -12.69
CA LEU A 393 -24.38 -1.51 -12.92
C LEU A 393 -24.78 -2.10 -11.56
N VAL A 394 -26.08 -2.21 -11.30
CA VAL A 394 -26.63 -2.84 -10.10
C VAL A 394 -27.46 -4.04 -10.51
N MET A 395 -27.05 -5.23 -10.06
CA MET A 395 -27.73 -6.48 -10.37
C MET A 395 -28.55 -6.92 -9.15
N GLY A 396 -29.88 -6.99 -9.28
CA GLY A 396 -30.75 -7.45 -8.19
C GLY A 396 -32.23 -7.27 -8.45
N THR A 397 -33.06 -8.06 -7.76
CA THR A 397 -34.53 -8.10 -7.94
C THR A 397 -35.24 -6.79 -7.56
N HIS A 398 -34.64 -5.99 -6.68
CA HIS A 398 -35.16 -4.67 -6.23
C HIS A 398 -34.15 -3.54 -6.48
N ALA A 399 -33.27 -3.70 -7.47
CA ALA A 399 -32.21 -2.73 -7.76
C ALA A 399 -32.76 -1.34 -8.07
N GLY A 400 -33.88 -1.26 -8.82
CA GLY A 400 -34.55 0.00 -9.15
C GLY A 400 -35.01 0.77 -7.91
N ASP A 401 -35.72 0.10 -6.99
CA ASP A 401 -36.24 0.71 -5.76
C ASP A 401 -35.10 1.18 -4.84
N GLN A 402 -34.03 0.41 -4.73
CA GLN A 402 -32.87 0.76 -3.89
C GLN A 402 -32.10 1.95 -4.46
N VAL A 403 -31.91 2.01 -5.77
CA VAL A 403 -31.26 3.15 -6.45
C VAL A 403 -32.13 4.39 -6.37
N ALA A 404 -33.45 4.26 -6.56
CA ALA A 404 -34.40 5.36 -6.45
C ALA A 404 -34.45 5.94 -5.03
N ALA A 405 -34.51 5.09 -4.00
CA ALA A 405 -34.49 5.49 -2.60
C ALA A 405 -33.18 6.21 -2.23
N TYR A 406 -32.04 5.72 -2.71
CA TYR A 406 -30.76 6.38 -2.48
C TYR A 406 -30.66 7.74 -3.20
N ALA A 407 -31.13 7.81 -4.44
CA ALA A 407 -31.14 9.04 -5.25
C ALA A 407 -32.01 10.13 -4.63
N THR A 408 -33.19 9.78 -4.10
CA THR A 408 -34.08 10.69 -3.37
C THR A 408 -33.47 11.15 -2.05
N ALA A 409 -32.85 10.24 -1.30
CA ALA A 409 -32.20 10.59 -0.04
C ALA A 409 -30.97 11.52 -0.19
N HIS A 410 -30.25 11.45 -1.32
CA HIS A 410 -28.98 12.15 -1.51
C HIS A 410 -28.99 13.21 -2.64
N ALA A 411 -30.15 13.46 -3.27
CA ALA A 411 -30.34 14.41 -4.37
C ALA A 411 -29.32 14.26 -5.52
N ARG A 412 -29.04 13.01 -5.94
CA ARG A 412 -28.07 12.71 -7.01
C ARG A 412 -28.73 11.92 -8.16
N PRO A 413 -28.51 12.29 -9.43
CA PRO A 413 -28.98 11.50 -10.55
C PRO A 413 -28.13 10.23 -10.68
N LEU A 414 -28.71 9.08 -10.34
CA LEU A 414 -28.16 7.77 -10.67
C LEU A 414 -28.91 7.26 -11.91
N TYR A 415 -28.18 7.04 -13.00
CA TYR A 415 -28.76 6.49 -14.23
C TYR A 415 -28.72 4.97 -14.18
N GLN A 416 -29.90 4.36 -14.26
CA GLN A 416 -30.04 2.90 -14.39
C GLN A 416 -29.88 2.53 -15.87
N VAL A 417 -28.94 1.63 -16.16
CA VAL A 417 -28.89 0.94 -17.46
C VAL A 417 -29.63 -0.37 -17.28
N LEU A 418 -30.73 -0.54 -18.02
CA LEU A 418 -31.58 -1.74 -18.02
C LEU A 418 -30.85 -2.94 -18.65
#